data_AF-A0A399GD79-F1
#
_entry.id   AF-A0A399GD79-F1
#
_cell.length_a   1.000
_cell.length_b   1.000
_cell.length_c   1.000
_cell.angle_alpha   90.00
_cell.angle_beta   90.00
_cell.angle_gamma   90.00
#
_symmetry.space_group_name_H-M   'P 1'
#
loop_
_entity.id
_entity.type
_entity.pdbx_description
1 polymer ?
#
loop_
_entity_poly.entity_id
_entity_poly.type
_entity_poly.pdbx_seq_one_letter_code
_entity_poly.pdbx_strand_id
1 'polypeptide(L)'
;MEKSTRCTGSFQFLARNPIYEKVKPYSLHRSYVTTLPHDNFINEEVHNVELRDIREEGHGLTFEKNGFTVLDMHSAMSYEDFDNRTKIEEIYCKEVANALLSYMDASAVQVFDFAVPFLVHS
;
A
#
# COMPACT_ATOMS: atom_id res chain seq x y z
N MET A 1 -11.68 -23.34 -7.21
CA MET A 1 -10.41 -22.59 -7.19
C MET A 1 -9.80 -22.69 -8.57
N GLU A 2 -10.03 -21.69 -9.42
CA GLU A 2 -9.22 -21.54 -10.63
C GLU A 2 -7.78 -21.26 -10.19
N LYS A 3 -6.81 -21.97 -10.79
CA LYS A 3 -5.39 -21.72 -10.53
C LYS A 3 -5.06 -20.31 -10.99
N SER A 4 -4.48 -19.48 -10.12
CA SER A 4 -3.91 -18.20 -10.53
C SER A 4 -2.95 -18.40 -11.70
N THR A 5 -3.24 -17.70 -12.79
CA THR A 5 -2.39 -17.71 -13.98
C THR A 5 -1.17 -16.88 -13.64
N ARG A 6 0.02 -17.50 -13.64
CA ARG A 6 1.28 -16.76 -13.49
C ARG A 6 1.34 -15.69 -14.57
N CYS A 7 1.33 -14.43 -14.15
CA CYS A 7 1.50 -13.30 -15.04
C CYS A 7 2.79 -12.56 -14.69
N THR A 8 3.39 -11.94 -15.70
CA THR A 8 4.60 -11.14 -15.56
C THR A 8 4.37 -9.76 -16.14
N GLY A 9 4.98 -8.75 -15.53
CA GLY A 9 4.91 -7.35 -15.99
C GLY A 9 6.28 -6.71 -16.19
N SER A 10 6.25 -5.50 -16.74
CA SER A 10 7.41 -4.59 -16.78
C SER A 10 7.13 -3.43 -15.83
N PHE A 11 8.09 -3.10 -14.97
CA PHE A 11 7.97 -2.05 -13.98
C PHE A 11 9.18 -1.14 -14.02
N GLN A 12 8.98 0.13 -13.68
CA GLN A 12 10.06 1.09 -13.51
C GLN A 12 10.45 1.18 -12.04
N PHE A 13 11.72 0.92 -11.76
CA PHE A 13 12.31 1.07 -10.43
C PHE A 13 13.31 2.21 -10.41
N LEU A 14 13.62 2.74 -9.23
CA LEU A 14 14.68 3.73 -9.08
C LEU A 14 16.04 3.06 -9.33
N ALA A 15 16.72 3.47 -10.39
CA ALA A 15 18.02 2.95 -10.76
C ALA A 15 19.09 3.34 -9.72
N ARG A 16 20.11 2.49 -9.53
CA ARG A 16 21.28 2.88 -8.73
C ARG A 16 22.16 3.84 -9.54
N ASN A 17 21.98 5.15 -9.35
CA ASN A 17 22.75 6.17 -10.04
C ASN A 17 23.76 6.89 -9.12
N PRO A 18 25.01 7.15 -9.57
CA PRO A 18 26.02 7.87 -8.78
C PRO A 18 25.60 9.28 -8.33
N ILE A 19 24.64 9.93 -9.00
CA ILE A 19 24.11 11.22 -8.55
C ILE A 19 23.55 11.14 -7.12
N TYR A 20 23.06 9.97 -6.71
CA TYR A 20 22.44 9.75 -5.39
C TYR A 20 23.43 9.70 -4.22
N GLU A 21 24.71 9.58 -4.51
CA GLU A 21 25.77 9.75 -3.50
C GLU A 21 25.96 11.22 -3.11
N LYS A 22 25.64 12.14 -4.03
CA LYS A 22 25.79 13.59 -3.83
C LYS A 22 24.47 14.27 -3.48
N VAL A 23 23.36 13.82 -4.07
CA VAL A 23 22.05 14.45 -3.95
C VAL A 23 20.98 13.38 -3.82
N LYS A 24 20.20 13.42 -2.73
CA LYS A 24 19.12 12.45 -2.54
C LYS A 24 18.09 12.51 -3.69
N PRO A 25 17.50 11.37 -4.08
CA PRO A 25 16.35 11.34 -4.98
C PRO A 25 15.21 12.25 -4.48
N TYR A 26 14.57 13.02 -5.37
CA TYR A 26 13.45 13.91 -5.05
C TYR A 26 12.45 14.03 -6.21
N SER A 27 11.21 14.41 -5.88
CA SER A 27 10.18 14.90 -6.81
C SER A 27 9.45 16.10 -6.20
N LEU A 28 9.30 17.15 -7.00
CA LEU A 28 8.75 18.45 -6.64
C LEU A 28 7.35 18.61 -7.25
N HIS A 29 6.32 18.11 -6.56
CA HIS A 29 4.94 18.14 -7.05
C HIS A 29 4.27 19.53 -7.13
N ARG A 30 4.97 20.62 -6.77
CA ARG A 30 4.45 21.99 -6.85
C ARG A 30 5.25 22.78 -7.86
N SER A 31 4.55 23.56 -8.68
CA SER A 31 5.14 24.50 -9.62
C SER A 31 5.72 25.70 -8.87
N TYR A 32 6.92 25.52 -8.32
CA TYR A 32 7.72 26.64 -7.87
C TYR A 32 8.38 27.29 -9.09
N VAL A 33 8.53 28.62 -9.09
CA VAL A 33 9.40 29.29 -10.05
C VAL A 33 10.83 29.01 -9.62
N THR A 34 11.36 27.87 -10.07
CA THR A 34 12.70 27.39 -9.77
C THR A 34 13.38 26.93 -11.04
N THR A 35 14.71 26.99 -11.07
CA THR A 35 15.54 26.41 -12.13
C THR A 35 15.84 24.93 -11.88
N LEU A 36 15.43 24.39 -10.73
CA LEU A 36 15.57 22.97 -10.42
C LEU A 36 14.62 22.14 -11.29
N PRO A 37 15.06 20.95 -11.75
CA PRO A 37 14.17 20.03 -12.43
C PRO A 37 13.07 19.55 -11.47
N HIS A 38 11.96 19.08 -12.04
CA HIS A 38 10.81 18.57 -11.28
C HIS A 38 11.22 17.37 -10.40
N ASP A 39 12.07 16.49 -10.92
CA ASP A 39 12.65 15.37 -10.18
C ASP A 39 14.07 15.10 -10.68
N ASN A 40 14.80 14.26 -9.95
CA ASN A 40 16.09 13.71 -10.38
C ASN A 40 16.06 12.18 -10.40
N PHE A 41 14.87 11.57 -10.50
CA PHE A 41 14.72 10.13 -10.57
C PHE A 41 15.20 9.61 -11.92
N ILE A 42 16.01 8.56 -11.88
CA ILE A 42 16.44 7.83 -13.05
C ILE A 42 15.81 6.46 -12.89
N ASN A 43 14.85 6.16 -13.76
CA ASN A 43 14.13 4.90 -13.72
C ASN A 43 14.88 3.85 -14.55
N GLU A 44 15.00 2.65 -14.00
CA GLU A 44 15.38 1.45 -14.73
C GLU A 44 14.12 0.62 -15.01
N GLU A 45 13.94 0.18 -16.26
CA GLU A 45 12.86 -0.74 -16.60
C GLU A 45 13.30 -2.17 -16.31
N VAL A 46 12.53 -2.85 -15.47
CA VAL A 46 12.74 -4.26 -15.12
C VAL A 46 11.59 -5.06 -15.72
N HIS A 47 11.93 -5.95 -16.65
CA HIS A 47 11.00 -6.83 -17.33
C HIS A 47 10.84 -8.17 -16.61
N ASN A 48 9.76 -8.89 -16.95
CA ASN A 48 9.48 -10.24 -16.45
C ASN A 48 9.35 -10.33 -14.92
N VAL A 49 8.87 -9.26 -14.27
CA VAL A 49 8.58 -9.27 -12.84
C VAL A 49 7.36 -10.15 -12.59
N GLU A 50 7.52 -11.21 -11.79
CA GLU A 50 6.44 -12.13 -11.44
C GLU A 50 5.39 -11.42 -10.58
N LEU A 51 4.14 -11.49 -11.00
CA LEU A 51 2.98 -11.02 -10.24
C LEU A 51 2.39 -12.19 -9.47
N ARG A 52 2.18 -11.98 -8.18
CA ARG A 52 1.69 -12.99 -7.25
C ARG A 52 0.39 -12.51 -6.62
N ASP A 53 -0.58 -13.40 -6.53
CA ASP A 53 -1.82 -13.11 -5.83
C ASP A 53 -1.57 -13.22 -4.32
N ILE A 54 -1.59 -12.09 -3.63
CA ILE A 54 -1.36 -12.02 -2.18
C ILE A 54 -2.37 -12.88 -1.39
N ARG A 55 -3.56 -13.14 -1.96
CA ARG A 55 -4.59 -14.00 -1.35
C ARG A 55 -4.23 -15.48 -1.40
N GLU A 56 -3.41 -15.89 -2.37
CA GLU A 56 -2.93 -17.27 -2.50
C GLU A 56 -1.62 -17.51 -1.74
N GLU A 57 -0.80 -16.46 -1.57
CA GLU A 57 0.49 -16.55 -0.85
C GLU A 57 0.32 -16.79 0.67
N GLY A 58 -0.87 -16.50 1.22
CA GLY A 58 -1.31 -16.93 2.55
C GLY A 58 -0.37 -16.59 3.71
N HIS A 59 -0.51 -17.32 4.82
CA HIS A 59 0.19 -17.11 6.11
C HIS A 59 1.73 -17.21 6.07
N GLY A 60 2.36 -17.36 4.90
CA GLY A 60 3.82 -17.41 4.75
C GLY A 60 4.50 -16.04 4.80
N LEU A 61 3.73 -14.97 4.65
CA LEU A 61 4.19 -13.58 4.74
C LEU A 61 4.06 -13.12 6.19
N THR A 62 5.18 -12.72 6.81
CA THR A 62 5.17 -12.17 8.17
C THR A 62 5.70 -10.74 8.16
N PHE A 63 5.19 -9.92 9.07
CA PHE A 63 5.59 -8.52 9.13
C PHE A 63 7.10 -8.35 9.35
N GLU A 64 7.71 -9.19 10.19
CA GLU A 64 9.12 -9.12 10.56
C GLU A 64 10.05 -9.47 9.40
N LYS A 65 9.65 -10.42 8.56
CA LYS A 65 10.44 -10.89 7.43
C LYS A 65 10.23 -10.05 6.18
N ASN A 66 8.98 -9.66 5.93
CA ASN A 66 8.55 -9.08 4.67
C ASN A 66 8.26 -7.58 4.76
N GLY A 67 8.13 -7.02 5.97
CA GLY A 67 7.64 -5.65 6.20
C GLY A 67 6.13 -5.50 6.05
N PHE A 68 5.40 -6.60 5.79
CA PHE A 68 3.94 -6.66 5.70
C PHE A 68 3.45 -8.08 5.99
N THR A 69 2.17 -8.21 6.33
CA THR A 69 1.49 -9.49 6.57
C THR A 69 0.07 -9.42 6.03
N VAL A 70 -0.58 -10.58 5.89
CA VAL A 70 -2.00 -10.70 5.58
C VAL A 70 -2.71 -11.24 6.81
N LEU A 71 -3.64 -10.48 7.35
CA LEU A 71 -4.45 -10.88 8.49
C LEU A 71 -5.87 -11.20 8.03
N ASP A 72 -6.36 -12.37 8.41
CA ASP A 72 -7.78 -12.68 8.30
C ASP A 72 -8.53 -11.94 9.40
N MET A 73 -9.45 -11.07 8.99
CA MET A 73 -10.28 -10.29 9.89
C MET A 73 -11.75 -10.48 9.50
N HIS A 74 -12.56 -10.90 10.46
CA HIS A 74 -14.00 -10.87 10.29
C HIS A 74 -14.51 -9.45 10.56
N SER A 75 -15.39 -8.96 9.69
CA SER A 75 -16.05 -7.68 9.86
C SER A 75 -17.56 -7.86 9.93
N ALA A 76 -18.22 -7.09 10.80
CA ALA A 76 -19.66 -6.96 10.83
C ALA A 76 -20.22 -6.11 9.66
N MET A 77 -19.33 -5.44 8.89
CA MET A 77 -19.72 -4.68 7.70
C MET A 77 -19.83 -5.57 6.47
N SER A 78 -20.85 -5.26 5.67
CA SER A 78 -20.98 -5.74 4.29
C SER A 78 -20.19 -4.83 3.34
N TYR A 79 -20.00 -5.27 2.09
CA TYR A 79 -19.28 -4.49 1.09
C TYR A 79 -19.98 -3.15 0.79
N GLU A 80 -21.31 -3.16 0.79
CA GLU A 80 -22.17 -2.00 0.56
C GLU A 80 -22.05 -0.95 1.68
N ASP A 81 -21.55 -1.32 2.86
CA ASP A 81 -21.39 -0.41 3.98
C ASP A 81 -20.17 0.51 3.84
N PHE A 82 -19.25 0.25 2.91
CA PHE A 82 -18.04 1.06 2.71
C PHE A 82 -18.29 2.44 2.07
N ASP A 83 -19.51 2.70 1.61
CA ASP A 83 -19.95 4.06 1.24
C ASP A 83 -20.42 4.87 2.47
N ASN A 84 -20.58 4.23 3.63
CA ASN A 84 -20.99 4.87 4.86
C ASN A 84 -19.80 5.13 5.78
N ARG A 85 -19.32 6.39 5.74
CA ARG A 85 -18.20 6.86 6.58
C ARG A 85 -18.40 6.57 8.07
N THR A 86 -19.60 6.76 8.61
CA THR A 86 -19.88 6.51 10.03
C THR A 86 -19.70 5.04 10.38
N LYS A 87 -20.16 4.12 9.53
CA LYS A 87 -19.94 2.67 9.75
C LYS A 87 -18.46 2.33 9.70
N ILE A 88 -17.69 2.91 8.78
CA ILE A 88 -16.25 2.70 8.71
C ILE A 88 -15.58 3.14 10.02
N GLU A 89 -15.87 4.35 10.50
CA GLU A 89 -15.26 4.90 11.72
C GLU A 89 -15.67 4.10 12.97
N GLU A 90 -16.96 3.79 13.10
CA GLU A 90 -17.51 3.23 14.33
C GLU A 90 -17.41 1.71 14.43
N ILE A 91 -17.27 1.00 13.30
CA ILE A 91 -17.23 -0.47 13.22
C ILE A 91 -15.88 -0.91 12.66
N TYR A 92 -15.62 -0.67 11.36
CA TYR A 92 -14.46 -1.25 10.68
C TYR A 92 -13.13 -0.81 11.27
N CYS A 93 -12.94 0.49 11.54
CA CYS A 93 -11.71 1.00 12.14
C CYS A 93 -11.45 0.39 13.52
N LYS A 94 -12.50 0.08 14.29
CA LYS A 94 -12.35 -0.60 15.59
C LYS A 94 -11.96 -2.07 15.41
N GLU A 95 -12.56 -2.76 14.45
CA GLU A 95 -12.23 -4.14 14.11
C GLU A 95 -10.76 -4.25 13.65
N VAL A 96 -10.33 -3.35 12.76
CA VAL A 96 -8.93 -3.25 12.32
C VAL A 96 -8.00 -2.96 13.50
N ALA A 97 -8.36 -1.99 14.35
CA ALA A 97 -7.55 -1.67 15.52
C ALA A 97 -7.40 -2.86 16.47
N ASN A 98 -8.48 -3.61 16.72
CA ASN A 98 -8.46 -4.81 17.56
C ASN A 98 -7.61 -5.94 16.95
N ALA A 99 -7.69 -6.15 15.63
CA ALA A 99 -6.87 -7.11 14.92
C ALA A 99 -5.37 -6.76 15.05
N LEU A 100 -5.02 -5.49 14.86
CA LEU A 100 -3.65 -5.00 14.98
C LEU A 100 -3.12 -5.06 16.42
N LEU A 101 -3.94 -4.68 17.41
CA LEU A 101 -3.59 -4.81 18.83
C LEU A 101 -3.21 -6.25 19.17
N SER A 102 -4.03 -7.20 18.74
CA SER A 102 -3.83 -8.63 19.00
C SER A 102 -2.62 -9.19 18.25
N TYR A 103 -2.45 -8.82 16.97
CA TYR A 103 -1.35 -9.33 16.14
C TYR A 103 0.02 -8.78 16.58
N MET A 104 0.09 -7.50 16.92
CA MET A 104 1.36 -6.82 17.24
C MET A 104 1.74 -6.90 18.73
N ASP A 105 0.87 -7.44 19.58
CA ASP A 105 0.95 -7.27 21.05
C ASP A 105 1.15 -5.79 21.43
N ALA A 106 0.42 -4.91 20.72
CA ALA A 106 0.59 -3.47 20.86
C ALA A 106 -0.17 -2.93 22.08
N SER A 107 0.40 -1.90 22.73
CA SER A 107 -0.26 -1.23 23.86
C SER A 107 -1.39 -0.29 23.43
N ALA A 108 -1.34 0.23 22.20
CA ALA A 108 -2.35 1.10 21.62
C ALA A 108 -2.30 1.08 20.09
N VAL A 109 -3.45 1.23 19.44
CA VAL A 109 -3.60 1.46 17.99
C VAL A 109 -4.57 2.61 17.78
N GLN A 110 -4.21 3.54 16.90
CA GLN A 110 -5.05 4.67 16.51
C GLN A 110 -5.09 4.79 14.99
N VAL A 111 -6.31 4.87 14.44
CA VAL A 111 -6.56 5.08 13.02
C VAL A 111 -6.84 6.57 12.82
N PHE A 112 -5.98 7.26 12.05
CA PHE A 112 -6.04 8.72 11.89
C PHE A 112 -6.79 9.16 10.64
N ASP A 113 -6.57 8.47 9.52
CA ASP A 113 -7.12 8.86 8.23
C ASP A 113 -7.33 7.61 7.37
N PHE A 114 -8.45 7.56 6.67
CA PHE A 114 -8.74 6.52 5.70
C PHE A 114 -9.43 7.18 4.49
N ALA A 115 -8.88 6.90 3.31
CA ALA A 115 -9.48 7.35 2.08
C ALA A 115 -10.49 6.30 1.61
N VAL A 116 -11.78 6.66 1.65
CA VAL A 116 -12.75 5.98 0.80
C VAL A 116 -12.62 6.64 -0.58
N PRO A 117 -12.29 5.90 -1.66
CA PRO A 117 -12.27 6.48 -2.98
C PRO A 117 -13.68 6.94 -3.34
N PHE A 118 -13.94 8.25 -3.22
CA PHE A 118 -15.11 8.85 -3.82
C PHE A 118 -14.96 8.72 -5.34
N LEU A 119 -15.64 7.76 -5.95
CA LEU A 119 -15.89 7.76 -7.39
C LEU A 119 -16.85 8.92 -7.68
N VAL A 120 -16.29 10.12 -7.83
CA VAL A 120 -17.02 11.27 -8.34
C VAL A 120 -17.34 10.99 -9.81
N HIS A 121 -18.49 10.39 -10.08
CA HIS A 121 -19.07 10.43 -11.41
C HIS A 121 -19.60 11.86 -11.61
N SER A 122 -18.85 12.66 -12.37
CA SER A 122 -19.33 13.93 -12.93
C SER A 122 -19.86 13.69 -14.34
#